data_AF-A0A831KR01-F1
#
_entry.id   AF-A0A831KR01-F1
#
_cell.length_a   1.000
_cell.length_b   1.000
_cell.length_c   1.000
_cell.angle_alpha   90.00
_cell.angle_beta   90.00
_cell.angle_gamma   90.00
#
_symmetry.space_group_name_H-M   'P 1'
#
loop_
_entity.id
_entity.type
_entity.pdbx_description
1 polymer ?
#
loop_
_entity_poly.entity_id
_entity_poly.type
_entity_poly.pdbx_seq_one_letter_code
_entity_poly.pdbx_strand_id
1 'polypeptide(L)'
;MDREKIILNLLFLAFSIPVIYLIYYSYSTYFKGNKMVNPKNIYDLYISNFTVSGNYFSFNVNNPNNYSVEIYFSLLGLRNSYQTSSIVTSGNFLQSIYIIQPNSYITLQYNFELDEQTKLTITQWEKLGGILYLTLYYSSVGNNSISGIINYQIEKS
;
A
#
# COMPACT_ATOMS: atom_id res chain seq x y z
N MET A 1 14.05 45.68 -28.90
CA MET A 1 13.68 44.28 -28.62
C MET A 1 12.62 43.90 -29.64
N ASP A 2 13.00 43.10 -30.64
CA ASP A 2 12.22 42.97 -31.87
C ASP A 2 10.88 42.27 -31.62
N ARG A 3 9.83 42.85 -32.20
CA ARG A 3 8.42 42.42 -32.05
C ARG A 3 8.22 40.93 -32.36
N GLU A 4 9.00 40.40 -33.30
CA GLU A 4 9.02 38.98 -33.66
C GLU A 4 9.48 38.07 -32.52
N LYS A 5 10.49 38.46 -31.74
CA LYS A 5 10.93 37.67 -30.57
C LYS A 5 9.85 37.60 -29.48
N ILE A 6 9.08 38.68 -29.33
CA ILE A 6 7.96 38.73 -28.37
C ILE A 6 6.83 37.79 -28.84
N ILE A 7 6.49 37.82 -30.12
CA ILE A 7 5.47 36.96 -30.72
C ILE A 7 5.87 35.47 -30.62
N LEU A 8 7.13 35.15 -30.91
CA LEU A 8 7.65 33.78 -30.83
C LEU A 8 7.58 33.23 -29.40
N ASN A 9 7.93 34.04 -28.40
CA ASN A 9 7.86 33.66 -27.00
C ASN A 9 6.42 33.45 -26.52
N LEU A 10 5.48 34.28 -26.97
CA LEU A 10 4.05 34.12 -26.67
C LEU A 10 3.48 32.83 -27.27
N LEU A 11 3.85 32.50 -28.52
CA LEU A 11 3.47 31.24 -29.15
C LEU A 11 4.05 30.04 -28.42
N PHE A 12 5.31 30.11 -27.99
CA PHE A 12 5.94 29.06 -27.20
C PHE A 12 5.24 28.84 -25.86
N LEU A 13 4.89 29.91 -25.14
CA LEU A 13 4.12 29.84 -23.89
C LEU A 13 2.72 29.26 -24.11
N ALA A 14 2.02 29.72 -25.15
CA ALA A 14 0.68 29.23 -25.50
C ALA A 14 0.67 27.74 -25.86
N PHE A 15 1.80 27.19 -26.35
CA PHE A 15 1.92 25.77 -26.66
C PHE A 15 2.42 24.94 -25.47
N SER A 16 3.35 25.47 -24.68
CA SER A 16 3.98 24.74 -23.57
C SER A 16 3.09 24.66 -22.34
N ILE A 17 2.33 25.71 -21.99
CA ILE A 17 1.45 25.72 -20.82
C ILE A 17 0.38 24.61 -20.91
N PRO A 18 -0.37 24.46 -22.02
CA PRO A 18 -1.37 23.39 -22.13
C PRO A 18 -0.75 22.00 -22.08
N VAL A 19 0.44 21.80 -22.66
CA VAL A 19 1.13 20.51 -22.64
C VAL A 19 1.59 20.15 -21.22
N ILE A 20 2.21 21.10 -20.51
CA ILE A 20 2.61 20.92 -19.10
C ILE A 20 1.37 20.65 -18.23
N TYR A 21 0.29 21.39 -18.46
CA TYR A 21 -0.98 21.18 -17.77
C TYR A 21 -1.56 19.80 -18.06
N LEU A 22 -1.54 19.33 -19.30
CA LEU A 22 -2.01 17.99 -19.68
C LEU A 22 -1.19 16.88 -19.03
N ILE A 23 0.13 17.03 -18.99
CA ILE A 23 1.02 16.08 -18.31
C ILE A 23 0.71 16.07 -16.81
N TYR A 24 0.62 17.24 -16.17
CA TYR A 24 0.27 17.36 -14.76
C TYR A 24 -1.11 16.79 -14.45
N TYR A 25 -2.12 17.13 -15.24
CA TYR A 25 -3.49 16.66 -15.08
C TYR A 25 -3.54 15.14 -15.21
N SER A 26 -2.94 14.57 -16.26
CA SER A 26 -2.89 13.13 -16.50
C SER A 26 -2.21 12.41 -15.35
N TYR A 27 -1.07 12.91 -14.86
CA TYR A 27 -0.43 12.37 -13.67
C TYR A 27 -1.35 12.48 -12.44
N SER A 28 -2.00 13.62 -12.21
CA SER A 28 -2.83 13.83 -11.03
C SER A 28 -4.15 13.04 -11.04
N THR A 29 -4.63 12.59 -12.20
CA THR A 29 -5.90 11.87 -12.36
C THR A 29 -5.75 10.36 -12.55
N TYR A 30 -4.74 9.89 -13.30
CA TYR A 30 -4.48 8.45 -13.43
C TYR A 30 -3.89 7.84 -12.16
N PHE A 31 -3.13 8.61 -11.38
CA PHE A 31 -2.49 8.16 -10.14
C PHE A 31 -3.27 8.59 -8.89
N LYS A 32 -4.61 8.60 -8.98
CA LYS A 32 -5.48 8.90 -7.83
C LYS A 32 -6.20 7.65 -7.38
N GLY A 33 -5.49 6.79 -6.65
CA GLY A 33 -6.14 5.79 -5.82
C GLY A 33 -5.20 4.71 -5.31
N ASN A 34 -5.36 4.36 -4.04
CA ASN A 34 -4.93 3.04 -3.57
C ASN A 34 -5.99 2.04 -4.00
N LYS A 35 -5.68 1.17 -4.96
CA LYS A 35 -6.51 0.00 -5.27
C LYS A 35 -6.11 -1.12 -4.32
N MET A 36 -6.90 -1.29 -3.27
CA MET A 36 -6.76 -2.42 -2.36
C MET A 36 -7.63 -3.58 -2.84
N VAL A 37 -7.03 -4.74 -3.07
CA VAL A 37 -7.76 -5.97 -3.43
C VAL A 37 -7.81 -6.85 -2.18
N ASN A 38 -9.00 -6.94 -1.58
CA ASN A 38 -9.28 -7.90 -0.51
C ASN A 38 -9.69 -9.24 -1.15
N PRO A 39 -8.83 -10.27 -1.15
CA PRO A 39 -9.20 -11.58 -1.67
C PRO A 39 -10.27 -12.25 -0.79
N LYS A 40 -11.12 -13.05 -1.41
CA LYS A 40 -12.09 -13.88 -0.69
C LYS A 40 -11.36 -14.90 0.19
N ASN A 41 -11.85 -15.10 1.40
CA ASN A 41 -11.36 -16.09 2.35
C ASN A 41 -12.53 -16.62 3.17
N ILE A 42 -12.36 -17.76 3.83
CA ILE A 42 -13.46 -18.52 4.47
C ILE A 42 -14.11 -17.72 5.61
N TYR A 43 -13.35 -16.81 6.22
CA TYR A 43 -13.80 -15.98 7.33
C TYR A 43 -14.05 -14.53 6.92
N ASP A 44 -14.13 -14.23 5.62
CA ASP A 44 -14.38 -12.88 5.09
C ASP A 44 -13.51 -11.77 5.73
N LEU A 45 -12.30 -12.12 6.20
CA LEU A 45 -11.36 -11.18 6.79
C LEU A 45 -10.92 -10.17 5.74
N TYR A 46 -10.93 -8.89 6.10
CA TYR A 46 -10.54 -7.84 5.17
C TYR A 46 -9.67 -6.80 5.83
N ILE A 47 -8.83 -6.17 5.01
CA ILE A 47 -7.97 -5.07 5.43
C ILE A 47 -8.65 -3.75 5.10
N SER A 48 -8.50 -2.78 6.01
CA SER A 48 -8.93 -1.40 5.84
C SER A 48 -7.91 -0.43 6.43
N ASN A 49 -8.12 0.87 6.20
CA ASN A 49 -7.35 1.97 6.81
C ASN A 49 -5.83 1.83 6.65
N PHE A 50 -5.39 1.42 5.45
CA PHE A 50 -3.97 1.28 5.16
C PHE A 50 -3.26 2.63 5.05
N THR A 51 -2.13 2.75 5.71
CA THR A 51 -1.26 3.92 5.71
C THR A 51 0.20 3.50 5.61
N VAL A 52 0.97 4.24 4.81
CA VAL A 52 2.45 4.22 4.80
C VAL A 52 2.88 5.64 5.08
N SER A 53 3.74 5.80 6.07
CA SER A 53 4.26 7.10 6.45
C SER A 53 5.68 6.97 6.96
N GLY A 54 6.65 7.43 6.15
CA GLY A 54 8.04 7.64 6.54
C GLY A 54 8.79 6.38 6.99
N ASN A 55 8.51 5.92 8.20
CA ASN A 55 9.15 4.78 8.85
C ASN A 55 8.22 3.67 9.32
N TYR A 56 6.94 3.73 8.99
CA TYR A 56 6.02 2.66 9.33
C TYR A 56 4.97 2.44 8.25
N PHE A 57 4.37 1.25 8.27
CA PHE A 57 3.05 1.03 7.71
C PHE A 57 2.09 0.62 8.81
N SER A 58 0.82 0.97 8.63
CA SER A 58 -0.25 0.53 9.50
C SER A 58 -1.50 0.18 8.73
N PHE A 59 -2.26 -0.79 9.23
CA PHE A 59 -3.55 -1.17 8.70
C PHE A 59 -4.42 -1.85 9.76
N ASN A 60 -5.72 -1.92 9.47
CA ASN A 60 -6.67 -2.67 10.25
C ASN A 60 -6.94 -4.02 9.61
N VAL A 61 -6.89 -5.10 10.39
CA VAL A 61 -7.48 -6.39 10.01
C VAL A 61 -8.84 -6.50 10.70
N ASN A 62 -9.88 -6.65 9.91
CA ASN A 62 -11.26 -6.64 10.38
C ASN A 62 -11.80 -8.07 10.40
N ASN A 63 -12.44 -8.43 11.51
CA ASN A 63 -13.16 -9.68 11.69
C ASN A 63 -14.67 -9.41 11.70
N PRO A 64 -15.37 -9.64 10.59
CA PRO A 64 -16.82 -9.45 10.52
C PRO A 64 -17.61 -10.63 11.14
N ASN A 65 -16.93 -11.65 11.67
CA ASN A 65 -17.59 -12.84 12.19
C ASN A 65 -18.06 -12.65 13.65
N ASN A 66 -18.96 -13.54 14.07
CA ASN A 66 -19.44 -13.65 15.44
C ASN A 66 -18.55 -14.53 16.34
N TYR A 67 -17.37 -14.95 15.87
CA TYR A 67 -16.36 -15.69 16.63
C TYR A 67 -14.98 -15.05 16.49
N SER A 68 -14.09 -15.34 17.44
CA SER A 68 -12.73 -14.81 17.42
C SER A 68 -11.85 -15.55 16.42
N VAL A 69 -10.93 -14.80 15.80
CA VAL A 69 -10.00 -15.34 14.80
C VAL A 69 -8.57 -15.03 15.25
N GLU A 70 -7.73 -16.05 15.23
CA GLU A 70 -6.29 -15.95 15.37
C GLU A 70 -5.66 -15.63 14.02
N ILE A 71 -4.75 -14.67 14.00
CA ILE A 71 -3.96 -14.33 12.82
C ILE A 71 -2.47 -14.27 13.15
N TYR A 72 -1.63 -14.58 12.16
CA TYR A 72 -0.20 -14.29 12.21
C TYR A 72 0.30 -13.91 10.81
N PHE A 73 1.35 -13.08 10.75
CA PHE A 73 1.93 -12.65 9.48
C PHE A 73 3.14 -13.50 9.14
N SER A 74 3.33 -13.78 7.86
CA SER A 74 4.55 -14.46 7.40
C SER A 74 5.42 -13.56 6.55
N LEU A 75 4.80 -12.66 5.81
CA LEU A 75 5.47 -11.89 4.79
C LEU A 75 4.84 -10.52 4.67
N LEU A 76 5.69 -9.51 4.59
CA LEU A 76 5.35 -8.23 4.05
C LEU A 76 6.42 -7.79 3.04
N GLY A 77 5.96 -7.42 1.85
CA GLY A 77 6.78 -6.86 0.79
C GLY A 77 6.26 -5.51 0.34
N LEU A 78 7.16 -4.55 0.14
CA LEU A 78 6.87 -3.27 -0.51
C LEU A 78 7.76 -3.14 -1.74
N ARG A 79 7.16 -2.94 -2.91
CA ARG A 79 7.86 -2.77 -4.19
C ARG A 79 7.48 -1.42 -4.80
N ASN A 80 8.48 -0.61 -5.15
CA ASN A 80 8.23 0.67 -5.84
C ASN A 80 7.70 0.45 -7.28
N SER A 81 7.12 1.49 -7.87
CA SER A 81 6.60 1.45 -9.26
C SER A 81 7.67 1.25 -10.33
N TYR A 82 8.95 1.48 -10.03
CA TYR A 82 10.05 1.11 -10.91
C TYR A 82 10.40 -0.38 -10.88
N GLN A 83 9.78 -1.16 -10.00
CA GLN A 83 10.02 -2.60 -9.87
C GLN A 83 11.46 -3.00 -9.53
N THR A 84 12.34 -2.04 -9.26
CA THR A 84 13.80 -2.18 -9.09
C THR A 84 14.23 -2.37 -7.65
N SER A 85 13.42 -1.95 -6.67
CA SER A 85 13.73 -2.15 -5.25
C SER A 85 12.52 -2.67 -4.48
N SER A 86 12.76 -3.67 -3.64
CA SER A 86 11.76 -4.27 -2.77
C SER A 86 12.27 -4.33 -1.34
N ILE A 87 11.50 -3.78 -0.41
CA ILE A 87 11.68 -4.07 1.02
C ILE A 87 10.90 -5.35 1.26
N VAL A 88 11.59 -6.42 1.64
CA VAL A 88 10.94 -7.68 2.01
C VAL A 88 11.34 -7.97 3.45
N THR A 89 10.35 -8.00 4.33
CA THR A 89 10.54 -8.47 5.70
C THR A 89 9.82 -9.80 5.85
N SER A 90 10.58 -10.81 6.23
CA SER A 90 10.10 -12.15 6.55
C SER A 90 10.87 -12.64 7.78
N GLY A 91 10.18 -13.31 8.72
CA GLY A 91 10.82 -13.84 9.93
C GLY A 91 10.03 -13.60 11.22
N ASN A 92 10.70 -13.86 12.35
CA ASN A 92 10.09 -14.01 13.68
C ASN A 92 9.30 -12.78 14.19
N PHE A 93 9.59 -11.57 13.70
CA PHE A 93 8.84 -10.36 14.09
C PHE A 93 7.37 -10.41 13.62
N LEU A 94 7.08 -11.11 12.52
CA LEU A 94 5.74 -11.27 11.95
C LEU A 94 4.94 -12.43 12.58
N GLN A 95 5.60 -13.31 13.35
CA GLN A 95 5.01 -14.54 13.91
C GLN A 95 4.28 -14.36 15.25
N SER A 96 4.00 -13.12 15.65
CA SER A 96 3.13 -12.88 16.80
C SER A 96 1.70 -13.31 16.43
N ILE A 97 1.09 -14.14 17.29
CA ILE A 97 -0.30 -14.54 17.15
C ILE A 97 -1.16 -13.42 17.74
N TYR A 98 -2.07 -12.88 16.94
CA TYR A 98 -3.04 -11.89 17.37
C TYR A 98 -4.44 -12.51 17.38
N ILE A 99 -5.21 -12.24 18.42
CA ILE A 99 -6.61 -12.65 18.51
C ILE A 99 -7.49 -11.44 18.20
N ILE A 100 -8.27 -11.52 17.14
CA ILE A 100 -9.27 -10.51 16.78
C ILE A 100 -10.62 -10.98 17.35
N GLN A 101 -11.24 -10.14 18.17
CA GLN A 101 -12.55 -10.44 18.75
C GLN A 101 -13.66 -10.40 17.68
N PRO A 102 -14.86 -10.93 17.99
CA PRO A 102 -15.99 -10.90 17.08
C PRO A 102 -16.40 -9.47 16.71
N ASN A 103 -16.77 -9.23 15.46
CA ASN A 103 -17.23 -7.94 14.95
C ASN A 103 -16.30 -6.77 15.29
N SER A 104 -14.99 -7.02 15.35
CA SER A 104 -13.98 -6.03 15.74
C SER A 104 -12.86 -5.98 14.72
N TYR A 105 -11.92 -5.06 14.95
CA TYR A 105 -10.68 -5.00 14.20
C TYR A 105 -9.48 -4.94 15.15
N ILE A 106 -8.32 -5.30 14.62
CA ILE A 106 -7.03 -4.99 15.24
C ILE A 106 -6.25 -4.06 14.32
N THR A 107 -5.66 -3.01 14.90
CA THR A 107 -4.71 -2.16 14.19
C THR A 107 -3.33 -2.73 14.38
N LEU A 108 -2.65 -2.94 13.26
CA LEU A 108 -1.29 -3.43 13.24
C LEU A 108 -0.40 -2.35 12.65
N GLN A 109 0.79 -2.22 13.23
CA GLN A 109 1.79 -1.28 12.79
C GLN A 109 3.14 -1.98 12.83
N TYR A 110 3.90 -1.82 11.76
CA TYR A 110 5.27 -2.27 11.69
C TYR A 110 6.15 -1.07 11.38
N ASN A 111 7.19 -0.91 12.17
CA ASN A 111 8.19 0.12 11.99
C ASN A 111 9.37 -0.50 11.26
N PHE A 112 9.79 0.11 10.16
CA PHE A 112 10.96 -0.31 9.42
C PHE A 112 12.24 0.12 10.16
N GLU A 113 13.26 -0.72 10.13
CA GLU A 113 14.63 -0.25 10.39
C GLU A 113 15.08 0.55 9.17
N LEU A 114 15.43 1.81 9.37
CA LEU A 114 15.59 2.77 8.29
C LEU A 114 17.03 2.92 7.85
N ASP A 115 17.54 1.94 7.11
CA ASP A 115 18.72 2.17 6.28
C ASP A 115 18.37 3.13 5.11
N GLU A 116 19.39 3.74 4.52
CA GLU A 116 19.26 4.72 3.42
C GLU A 116 18.45 4.17 2.23
N GLN A 117 18.63 2.89 1.90
CA GLN A 117 17.97 2.25 0.77
C GLN A 117 16.48 2.01 1.06
N THR A 118 16.14 1.52 2.25
CA THR A 118 14.75 1.35 2.70
C THR A 118 14.00 2.69 2.72
N LYS A 119 14.61 3.76 3.25
CA LYS A 119 14.01 5.11 3.22
C LYS A 119 13.72 5.59 1.81
N LEU A 120 14.66 5.38 0.89
CA LEU A 120 14.52 5.77 -0.51
C LEU A 120 13.38 5.00 -1.19
N THR A 121 13.27 3.69 -0.97
CA THR A 121 12.18 2.87 -1.50
C THR A 121 10.82 3.31 -0.97
N ILE A 122 10.67 3.58 0.33
CA ILE A 122 9.40 4.10 0.91
C ILE A 122 9.06 5.46 0.31
N THR A 123 10.01 6.39 0.25
CA THR A 123 9.78 7.74 -0.31
C THR A 123 9.35 7.67 -1.78
N GLN A 124 9.96 6.77 -2.56
CA GLN A 124 9.58 6.54 -3.96
C GLN A 124 8.18 5.94 -4.05
N TRP A 125 7.83 4.97 -3.21
CA TRP A 125 6.50 4.38 -3.17
C TRP A 125 5.42 5.40 -2.77
N GLU A 126 5.71 6.26 -1.80
CA GLU A 126 4.79 7.32 -1.37
C GLU A 126 4.50 8.32 -2.49
N LYS A 127 5.51 8.67 -3.30
CA LYS A 127 5.40 9.69 -4.35
C LYS A 127 4.92 9.14 -5.70
N LEU A 128 5.35 7.93 -6.05
CA LEU A 128 5.20 7.36 -7.39
C LEU A 128 4.36 6.08 -7.41
N GLY A 129 3.92 5.62 -6.24
CA GLY A 129 3.17 4.39 -6.12
C GLY A 129 4.03 3.13 -6.19
N GLY A 130 3.36 2.00 -6.34
CA GLY A 130 3.96 0.67 -6.32
C GLY A 130 3.00 -0.35 -5.73
N ILE A 131 3.54 -1.49 -5.30
CA ILE A 131 2.75 -2.61 -4.83
C ILE A 131 3.22 -3.03 -3.44
N LEU A 132 2.29 -3.11 -2.50
CA LEU A 132 2.48 -3.79 -1.23
C LEU A 132 1.82 -5.17 -1.29
N TYR A 133 2.53 -6.16 -0.79
CA TYR A 133 2.06 -7.53 -0.63
C TYR A 133 2.14 -7.92 0.84
N LEU A 134 1.10 -8.56 1.34
CA LEU A 134 1.00 -8.99 2.73
C LEU A 134 0.40 -10.39 2.77
N THR A 135 1.10 -11.31 3.41
CA THR A 135 0.61 -12.68 3.62
C THR A 135 0.25 -12.86 5.09
N LEU A 136 -1.02 -13.16 5.32
CA LEU A 136 -1.62 -13.40 6.62
C LEU A 136 -2.11 -14.85 6.69
N TYR A 137 -1.80 -15.54 7.76
CA TYR A 137 -2.40 -16.82 8.10
C TYR A 137 -3.48 -16.59 9.14
N TYR A 138 -4.54 -17.39 9.07
CA TYR A 138 -5.66 -17.28 10.00
C TYR A 138 -6.14 -18.65 10.46
N SER A 139 -6.75 -18.69 11.65
CA SER A 139 -7.45 -19.83 12.22
C SER A 139 -8.59 -19.34 13.12
N SER A 140 -9.68 -20.07 13.21
CA SER A 140 -10.73 -19.81 14.21
C SER A 140 -10.25 -20.21 15.60
N VAL A 141 -10.67 -19.46 16.62
CA VAL A 141 -10.45 -19.83 18.03
C VAL A 141 -11.56 -20.78 18.47
N GLY A 142 -11.22 -22.01 18.82
CA GLY A 142 -12.12 -22.97 19.47
C GLY A 142 -13.18 -23.66 18.59
N ASN A 143 -13.29 -23.34 17.30
CA ASN A 143 -14.33 -23.91 16.41
C ASN A 143 -13.73 -24.54 15.14
N ASN A 144 -13.75 -25.88 15.02
CA ASN A 144 -13.49 -26.64 13.79
C ASN A 144 -12.28 -26.24 12.90
N SER A 145 -11.23 -25.65 13.49
CA SER A 145 -9.84 -25.64 13.00
C SER A 145 -9.59 -25.40 11.50
N ILE A 146 -10.44 -24.63 10.81
CA ILE A 146 -10.14 -24.28 9.42
C ILE A 146 -9.11 -23.16 9.46
N SER A 147 -7.90 -23.50 9.04
CA SER A 147 -6.84 -22.55 8.84
C SER A 147 -6.69 -22.22 7.37
N GLY A 148 -6.18 -21.02 7.09
CA GLY A 148 -5.98 -20.58 5.73
C GLY A 148 -4.93 -19.49 5.62
N ILE A 149 -4.65 -19.13 4.38
CA ILE A 149 -3.69 -18.08 4.01
C ILE A 149 -4.42 -17.05 3.17
N ILE A 150 -4.18 -15.78 3.45
CA ILE A 150 -4.68 -14.64 2.69
C ILE A 150 -3.50 -13.85 2.19
N ASN A 151 -3.47 -13.61 0.88
CA ASN A 151 -2.47 -12.76 0.24
C ASN A 151 -3.14 -11.46 -0.20
N TYR A 152 -2.93 -10.41 0.58
CA TYR A 152 -3.41 -9.08 0.27
C TYR A 152 -2.44 -8.36 -0.67
N GLN A 153 -2.99 -7.63 -1.62
CA GLN A 153 -2.24 -6.78 -2.53
C GLN A 153 -2.85 -5.37 -2.52
N ILE A 154 -2.01 -4.38 -2.26
CA ILE A 154 -2.37 -2.96 -2.30
C ILE A 154 -1.53 -2.32 -3.39
N GLU A 155 -2.21 -1.87 -4.44
CA GLU A 155 -1.59 -1.10 -5.50
C GLU A 155 -1.84 0.37 -5.24
N LYS A 156 -0.76 1.14 -5.15
CA LYS A 156 -0.84 2.58 -5.24
C LYS A 156 -0.39 2.96 -6.64
N SER A 157 -1.31 3.52 -7.41
CA SER A 157 -1.01 4.27 -8.62
C SER A 157 -0.86 5.71 -8.19
#